data_AF-A0A7J7N5V9-F1
#
_entry.id   AF-A0A7J7N5V9-F1
#
_cell.length_a   1.000
_cell.length_b   1.000
_cell.length_c   1.000
_cell.angle_alpha   90.00
_cell.angle_beta   90.00
_cell.angle_gamma   90.00
#
_symmetry.space_group_name_H-M   'P 1'
#
loop_
_entity.id
_entity.type
_entity.pdbx_description
1 polymer ?
#
loop_
_entity_poly.entity_id
_entity_poly.type
_entity_poly.pdbx_seq_one_letter_code
_entity_poly.pdbx_strand_id
1 'polypeptide(L)'
;MKPEDTKASGVDPSKRTSPGEVLHQRRKLPYSPITMAITGLAITGTIAYFTLYAKKKPEASAMDVAKVTTGVADPRDTHPQK
;
A
#
# COMPACT_ATOMS: atom_id res chain seq x y z
N MET A 1 -37.17 -21.91 -8.15
CA MET A 1 -37.07 -20.81 -9.14
C MET A 1 -36.75 -21.43 -10.47
N LYS A 2 -37.57 -21.18 -11.50
CA LYS A 2 -37.31 -21.73 -12.84
C LYS A 2 -36.28 -20.85 -13.57
N PRO A 3 -35.43 -21.42 -14.44
CA PRO A 3 -34.35 -20.68 -15.09
C PRO A 3 -34.85 -19.56 -16.01
N GLU A 4 -36.07 -19.69 -16.52
CA GLU A 4 -36.78 -18.71 -17.34
C GLU A 4 -37.09 -17.40 -16.61
N ASP A 5 -37.44 -17.45 -15.32
CA ASP A 5 -37.71 -16.26 -14.49
C ASP A 5 -36.45 -15.42 -14.25
N THR A 6 -35.26 -16.02 -14.36
CA THR A 6 -33.98 -15.35 -14.05
C THR A 6 -33.44 -14.52 -15.21
N LYS A 7 -33.85 -14.83 -16.46
CA LYS A 7 -33.47 -14.04 -17.64
C LYS A 7 -34.25 -12.74 -17.75
N ALA A 8 -35.49 -12.69 -17.26
CA ALA A 8 -36.31 -11.48 -17.23
C ALA A 8 -35.78 -10.41 -16.26
N SER A 9 -35.07 -10.82 -15.20
CA SER A 9 -34.54 -9.92 -14.18
C SER A 9 -33.15 -9.32 -14.50
N GLY A 10 -32.60 -9.55 -15.69
CA GLY A 10 -31.32 -8.95 -16.12
C GLY A 10 -30.10 -9.35 -15.28
N VAL A 11 -30.19 -10.44 -14.52
CA VAL A 11 -29.12 -10.90 -13.63
C VAL A 11 -28.12 -11.71 -14.44
N ASP A 12 -26.93 -11.13 -14.64
CA ASP A 12 -25.80 -11.78 -15.29
C ASP A 12 -25.45 -13.10 -14.57
N PRO A 13 -25.55 -14.27 -15.23
CA PRO A 13 -25.24 -15.56 -14.61
C PRO A 13 -23.77 -15.66 -14.18
N SER A 14 -22.88 -14.82 -14.73
CA SER A 14 -21.46 -14.75 -14.35
C SER A 14 -21.22 -14.11 -12.98
N LYS A 15 -22.22 -13.44 -12.39
CA LYS A 15 -22.17 -12.87 -11.03
C LYS A 15 -22.79 -13.79 -9.96
N ARG A 16 -23.14 -15.02 -10.32
CA ARG A 16 -23.59 -16.00 -9.33
C ARG A 16 -22.40 -16.39 -8.45
N THR A 17 -22.52 -16.09 -7.16
CA THR A 17 -21.65 -16.70 -6.15
C THR A 17 -21.75 -18.21 -6.30
N SER A 18 -20.60 -18.87 -6.46
CA SER A 18 -20.57 -20.32 -6.70
C SER A 18 -21.24 -21.06 -5.54
N PRO A 19 -21.96 -22.17 -5.77
CA PRO A 19 -22.58 -22.93 -4.70
C PRO A 19 -21.49 -23.41 -3.73
N GLY A 20 -21.44 -22.84 -2.52
CA GLY A 20 -20.45 -23.17 -1.50
C GLY A 20 -19.69 -21.98 -0.91
N GLU A 21 -19.82 -20.77 -1.46
CA GLU A 21 -19.20 -19.59 -0.86
C GLU A 21 -20.14 -18.98 0.19
N VAL A 22 -19.79 -19.16 1.47
CA VAL A 22 -20.57 -18.61 2.59
C VAL A 22 -20.31 -17.10 2.67
N LEU A 23 -21.35 -16.29 2.86
CA LEU A 23 -21.18 -14.88 3.20
C LEU A 23 -20.30 -14.82 4.46
N HIS A 24 -19.11 -14.19 4.37
CA HIS A 24 -17.97 -14.22 5.32
C HIS A 24 -16.79 -15.15 4.98
N GLN A 25 -16.79 -15.89 3.87
CA GLN A 25 -15.64 -16.66 3.40
C GLN A 25 -14.58 -15.76 2.74
N ARG A 26 -13.99 -14.86 3.54
CA ARG A 26 -12.91 -13.93 3.16
C ARG A 26 -11.56 -14.63 2.89
N ARG A 27 -11.54 -15.79 2.25
CA ARG A 27 -10.28 -16.51 2.00
C ARG A 27 -9.56 -16.06 0.72
N LYS A 28 -10.28 -15.50 -0.25
CA LYS A 28 -9.69 -15.03 -1.50
C LYS A 28 -9.86 -13.53 -1.64
N LEU A 29 -8.90 -12.78 -1.10
CA LEU A 29 -8.69 -11.40 -1.54
C LEU A 29 -8.35 -11.41 -3.04
N PRO A 30 -8.77 -10.39 -3.81
CA PRO A 30 -8.52 -10.33 -5.26
C PRO A 30 -7.03 -10.30 -5.61
N TYR A 31 -6.17 -9.98 -4.63
CA TYR A 31 -4.72 -9.97 -4.76
C TYR A 31 -4.06 -10.75 -3.61
N SER A 32 -2.92 -11.37 -3.91
CA SER A 32 -2.11 -12.05 -2.90
C SER A 32 -1.59 -11.05 -1.84
N PRO A 33 -1.50 -11.43 -0.55
CA PRO A 33 -0.89 -10.61 0.49
C PRO A 33 0.51 -10.10 0.13
N ILE A 34 1.31 -10.90 -0.56
CA ILE A 34 2.66 -10.51 -1.01
C ILE A 34 2.58 -9.38 -2.05
N THR A 35 1.68 -9.50 -3.03
CA THR A 35 1.47 -8.46 -4.05
C THR A 35 1.01 -7.15 -3.41
N MET A 36 0.10 -7.23 -2.43
CA MET A 36 -0.36 -6.07 -1.68
C MET A 36 0.78 -5.42 -0.88
N ALA A 37 1.63 -6.23 -0.22
CA ALA A 37 2.77 -5.74 0.54
C ALA A 37 3.80 -5.03 -0.35
N ILE A 38 4.18 -5.63 -1.48
CA ILE A 38 5.10 -5.04 -2.45
C ILE A 38 4.53 -3.73 -3.00
N THR A 39 3.24 -3.72 -3.36
CA THR A 39 2.57 -2.53 -3.88
C THR A 39 2.54 -1.40 -2.85
N GLY A 40 2.18 -1.73 -1.60
CA GLY A 40 2.18 -0.75 -0.51
C GLY A 40 3.56 -0.17 -0.24
N LEU A 41 4.60 -1.01 -0.27
CA LEU A 41 5.99 -0.57 -0.12
C LEU A 41 6.43 0.34 -1.27
N ALA A 42 6.08 0.00 -2.51
CA ALA A 42 6.40 0.81 -3.68
C ALA A 42 5.73 2.20 -3.62
N ILE A 43 4.44 2.26 -3.27
CA ILE A 43 3.71 3.53 -3.11
C ILE A 43 4.38 4.38 -2.01
N THR A 44 4.64 3.77 -0.86
CA THR A 44 5.24 4.47 0.29
C THR A 44 6.63 5.02 -0.06
N GLY A 45 7.48 4.20 -0.70
CA GLY A 45 8.81 4.64 -1.15
C GLY A 45 8.75 5.79 -2.16
N THR A 46 7.78 5.75 -3.07
CA THR A 46 7.58 6.81 -4.07
C THR A 46 7.19 8.14 -3.41
N ILE A 47 6.21 8.10 -2.49
CA ILE A 47 5.80 9.29 -1.74
C ILE A 47 6.96 9.81 -0.89
N ALA A 48 7.69 8.93 -0.21
CA ALA A 48 8.86 9.32 0.58
C ALA A 48 9.94 9.99 -0.29
N TYR A 49 10.24 9.44 -1.47
CA TYR A 49 11.18 10.02 -2.41
C TYR A 49 10.75 11.42 -2.87
N PHE A 50 9.50 11.59 -3.31
CA PHE A 50 9.01 12.91 -3.73
C PHE A 50 8.99 13.91 -2.58
N THR A 51 8.63 13.46 -1.39
CA THR A 51 8.64 14.32 -0.19
C THR A 51 10.06 14.80 0.11
N LEU A 52 11.03 13.88 0.12
CA LEU A 52 12.44 14.22 0.29
C LEU A 52 12.92 15.15 -0.82
N TYR A 53 12.58 14.89 -2.08
CA TYR A 53 12.98 15.71 -3.21
C TYR A 53 12.42 17.14 -3.11
N ALA A 54 11.11 17.28 -2.87
CA ALA A 54 10.43 18.57 -2.84
C ALA A 54 10.70 19.39 -1.57
N LYS A 55 11.02 18.73 -0.46
CA LYS A 55 11.23 19.37 0.85
C LYS A 55 12.66 19.25 1.36
N LYS A 56 13.61 18.81 0.53
CA LYS A 56 15.01 18.67 0.92
C LYS A 56 15.53 19.99 1.45
N LYS A 57 15.95 20.02 2.72
CA LYS A 57 16.75 21.12 3.26
C LYS A 57 18.20 20.90 2.82
N PRO A 58 18.83 21.84 2.10
CA PRO A 58 20.22 21.67 1.65
C PRO A 58 21.21 21.63 2.83
N GLU A 59 20.83 22.24 3.95
CA GLU A 59 21.63 22.36 5.18
C GLU A 59 21.70 21.07 6.01
N ALA A 60 20.79 20.12 5.77
CA ALA A 60 20.71 18.85 6.49
C ALA A 60 21.01 17.69 5.54
N SER A 61 22.13 16.99 5.79
CA SER A 61 22.48 15.81 5.01
C SER A 61 21.50 14.67 5.30
N ALA A 62 21.13 13.93 4.26
CA ALA A 62 20.29 12.74 4.41
C ALA A 62 20.92 11.69 5.33
N MET A 63 22.26 11.62 5.35
CA MET A 63 23.00 10.70 6.22
C MET A 63 22.89 11.10 7.69
N ASP A 64 22.92 12.40 7.99
CA ASP A 64 22.83 12.91 9.35
C ASP A 64 21.42 12.68 9.91
N VAL A 65 20.39 12.94 9.10
CA VAL A 65 19.00 12.59 9.44
C VAL A 65 18.86 11.09 9.66
N ALA A 66 19.46 10.25 8.81
CA ALA A 66 19.41 8.80 8.98
C ALA A 66 20.01 8.36 10.32
N LYS A 67 21.20 8.85 10.69
CA LYS A 67 21.83 8.57 11.98
C LYS A 67 20.96 9.02 13.15
N VAL A 68 20.32 10.19 13.05
CA VAL A 68 19.41 10.70 14.09
C VAL A 68 18.21 9.76 14.23
N THR A 69 17.62 9.34 13.12
CA THR A 69 16.46 8.43 13.12
C THR A 69 16.79 7.02 13.63
N THR A 70 18.02 6.53 13.41
CA THR A 70 18.47 5.21 13.87
C THR A 70 19.10 5.22 15.26
N GLY A 71 19.22 6.39 15.89
CA GLY A 71 19.77 6.56 17.24
C GLY A 71 21.30 6.44 17.31
N VAL A 72 22.00 6.53 16.17
CA VAL A 72 23.47 6.42 16.08
C VAL A 72 24.11 7.80 15.83
N ALA A 73 23.34 8.88 15.97
CA ALA A 73 23.84 10.24 15.75
C ALA A 73 24.76 10.73 16.87
N ASP A 74 25.79 11.46 16.47
CA ASP A 74 26.60 12.30 17.34
C ASP A 74 25.95 13.70 17.44
N PRO A 75 26.10 14.44 18.55
CA PRO A 75 25.63 15.83 18.65
C PRO A 75 26.09 16.77 17.53
N ARG A 76 27.18 16.43 16.82
CA ARG A 76 27.64 17.16 15.63
C ARG A 76 26.77 16.92 14.39
N ASP A 77 26.07 15.80 14.31
CA ASP A 77 25.17 15.46 13.19
C ASP A 77 23.83 16.22 13.27
N THR A 78 23.56 16.97 14.35
CA THR A 78 22.32 17.76 14.51
C THR A 78 22.47 19.23 14.15
N HIS A 79 23.68 19.67 13.78
CA HIS A 79 23.93 21.06 13.39
C HIS A 79 23.91 21.24 11.87
N PRO A 80 23.38 22.37 11.36
CA PRO A 80 23.40 22.67 9.94
C PRO A 80 24.84 22.78 9.44
N GLN A 81 25.16 22.07 8.35
CA GLN A 81 26.45 22.23 7.68
C GLN A 81 26.36 23.43 6.73
N LYS A 82 27.33 24.35 6.84
CA LYS A 82 27.44 25.53 5.97
C LYS A 82 27.97 25.17 4.59
#